data_AF-A0A897MU94-F1
#
_entry.id   AF-A0A897MU94-F1
#
_cell.length_a   1.000
_cell.length_b   1.000
_cell.length_c   1.000
_cell.angle_alpha   90.00
_cell.angle_beta   90.00
_cell.angle_gamma   90.00
#
_symmetry.space_group_name_H-M   'P 1'
#
loop_
_entity.id
_entity.type
_entity.pdbx_description
1 polymer ?
#
loop_
_entity_poly.entity_id
_entity_poly.type
_entity_poly.pdbx_seq_one_letter_code
_entity_poly.pdbx_strand_id
1 'polypeptide(L)' 'MDRTESAIISEGEFQAALASLLRKADANDVEVEGGWDCRNGDEHPDWDVMVTEVKKNADAE' A
#
# COMPACT_ATOMS: atom_id res chain seq x y z
N MET A 1 14.29 17.14 6.75
CA MET A 1 14.14 16.13 7.81
C MET A 1 14.19 14.79 7.11
N ASP A 2 15.28 14.06 7.30
CA ASP A 2 15.46 12.70 6.80
C ASP A 2 14.33 11.84 7.40
N ARG A 3 13.35 11.47 6.57
CA ARG A 3 12.29 10.56 6.98
C ARG A 3 12.97 9.20 6.99
N THR A 4 13.42 8.74 8.15
CA THR A 4 13.97 7.39 8.28
C THR A 4 12.82 6.44 7.93
N GLU A 5 12.75 6.03 6.67
CA GLU A 5 11.89 4.97 6.20
C GLU A 5 12.40 3.71 6.90
N SER A 6 11.71 3.29 7.96
CA SER A 6 12.04 2.04 8.65
C SER A 6 12.11 0.93 7.61
N ALA A 7 13.27 0.29 7.50
CA ALA A 7 13.46 -0.80 6.56
C ALA A 7 12.35 -1.83 6.74
N ILE A 8 11.60 -2.10 5.68
CA ILE A 8 10.57 -3.13 5.68
C ILE A 8 11.28 -4.46 5.48
N ILE A 9 11.42 -5.24 6.54
CA ILE A 9 12.16 -6.51 6.51
C ILE A 9 11.26 -7.75 6.66
N SER A 10 9.98 -7.54 6.96
CA SER A 10 8.99 -8.60 7.14
C SER A 10 7.71 -8.34 6.35
N GLU A 11 7.02 -9.41 5.95
CA GLU A 11 5.72 -9.35 5.27
C GLU A 11 4.69 -8.55 6.08
N GLY A 12 4.65 -8.73 7.40
CA GLY A 12 3.74 -7.98 8.28
C GLY A 12 4.03 -6.48 8.32
N GLU A 13 5.30 -6.08 8.24
CA GLU A 13 5.69 -4.67 8.17
C GLU A 13 5.30 -4.06 6.83
N PHE A 14 5.49 -4.82 5.74
CA PHE A 14 5.06 -4.42 4.40
C PHE A 14 3.54 -4.21 4.35
N GLN A 15 2.77 -5.16 4.87
CA GLN A 15 1.32 -5.07 4.92
C GLN A 15 0.85 -3.88 5.77
N ALA A 16 1.47 -3.64 6.94
CA ALA A 16 1.13 -2.52 7.80
C ALA A 16 1.44 -1.16 7.14
N ALA A 17 2.57 -1.06 6.44
CA ALA A 17 2.95 0.12 5.68
C ALA A 17 1.98 0.39 4.52
N LEU A 18 1.63 -0.65 3.74
CA LEU A 18 0.68 -0.55 2.64
C LEU A 18 -0.72 -0.15 3.14
N ALA A 19 -1.22 -0.76 4.21
CA ALA A 19 -2.49 -0.38 4.81
C ALA A 19 -2.49 1.08 5.31
N SER A 20 -1.37 1.52 5.88
CA SER A 20 -1.21 2.91 6.32
C SER A 20 -1.16 3.90 5.15
N LEU A 21 -0.58 3.49 4.01
CA LEU A 21 -0.52 4.27 2.78
C LEU A 21 -1.92 4.45 2.17
N LEU A 22 -2.66 3.35 2.01
CA LEU A 22 -4.01 3.36 1.44
C LEU A 22 -4.96 4.23 2.27
N ARG A 23 -4.91 4.14 3.60
CA ARG A 23 -5.72 5.00 4.49
C ARG A 23 -5.39 6.47 4.35
N LYS A 24 -4.12 6.82 4.13
CA LYS A 24 -3.72 8.22 3.94
C LYS A 24 -4.22 8.74 2.60
N ALA A 25 -4.12 7.95 1.54
CA ALA A 25 -4.63 8.32 0.22
C ALA A 25 -6.15 8.54 0.26
N ASP A 26 -6.91 7.59 0.81
CA ASP A 26 -8.36 7.70 1.04
C ASP A 26 -8.73 8.97 1.83
N ALA A 27 -8.04 9.24 2.94
CA ALA A 27 -8.27 10.44 3.76
C ALA A 27 -7.96 11.76 3.03
N ASN A 28 -7.24 11.73 1.90
CA ASN A 28 -6.92 12.88 1.07
C ASN A 28 -7.70 12.86 -0.26
N ASP A 29 -8.78 12.09 -0.36
CA ASP A 29 -9.66 12.00 -1.55
C ASP A 29 -8.93 11.46 -2.80
N VAL A 30 -7.88 10.66 -2.60
CA VAL A 30 -7.19 9.97 -3.69
C VAL A 30 -7.86 8.62 -3.89
N GLU A 31 -8.41 8.39 -5.09
CA GLU A 31 -8.93 7.08 -5.49
C GLU A 31 -7.79 6.06 -5.48
N VAL A 32 -7.88 5.07 -4.60
CA VAL A 32 -6.86 4.01 -4.43
C VAL A 32 -7.17 2.75 -5.23
N GLU A 33 -8.41 2.57 -5.66
CA GLU A 33 -8.84 1.37 -6.39
C GLU A 33 -8.30 1.37 -7.82
N GLY A 34 -7.89 0.20 -8.30
CA GLY A 34 -7.35 0.01 -9.64
C GLY A 34 -5.94 -0.57 -9.67
N GLY A 35 -5.32 -0.51 -10.84
CA GLY A 35 -3.95 -0.98 -11.08
C GLY A 35 -2.94 0.15 -10.93
N TRP A 36 -1.82 -0.15 -10.27
CA TRP A 36 -0.73 0.76 -9.99
C TRP A 36 0.57 0.18 -10.52
N ASP A 37 1.15 0.86 -11.50
CA ASP A 37 2.44 0.51 -12.09
C ASP A 37 3.55 1.09 -11.20
N CYS A 38 4.15 0.25 -10.37
CA CYS A 38 5.25 0.61 -9.49
C CYS A 38 6.58 0.29 -10.17
N ARG A 39 7.10 1.27 -10.92
CA ARG A 39 8.41 1.14 -11.56
C ARG A 39 9.54 1.39 -10.59
N ASN A 40 10.49 0.47 -10.50
CA ASN A 40 11.54 0.50 -9.48
C ASN A 40 12.96 0.67 -10.06
N GLY A 41 13.06 1.05 -11.33
CA GLY A 41 14.33 1.30 -12.02
C GLY A 41 15.08 0.00 -12.37
N ASP A 42 16.33 0.12 -12.83
CA ASP A 42 17.08 -1.03 -13.36
C ASP A 42 17.53 -2.05 -12.30
N GLU A 43 17.53 -1.68 -11.01
CA GLU A 43 18.04 -2.50 -9.91
C GLU A 43 16.98 -3.41 -9.28
N HIS A 44 15.70 -3.16 -9.57
CA HIS A 44 14.58 -3.87 -8.97
C HIS A 44 13.50 -4.17 -10.02
N PRO A 45 12.79 -5.30 -9.93
CA PRO A 45 11.69 -5.58 -10.83
C PRO A 45 10.59 -4.51 -10.71
N ASP A 46 9.95 -4.19 -11.83
CA ASP A 46 8.72 -3.41 -11.84
C ASP A 46 7.56 -4.27 -11.31
N TRP A 47 6.67 -3.67 -10.52
CA TRP A 47 5.52 -4.36 -9.94
C TRP A 47 4.22 -3.74 -10.46
N ASP A 48 3.30 -4.59 -10.89
CA ASP A 48 1.89 -4.22 -11.04
C ASP A 48 1.15 -4.54 -9.74
N VAL A 49 0.53 -3.52 -9.14
CA VAL A 49 -0.23 -3.66 -7.90
C VAL A 49 -1.70 -3.38 -8.17
N MET A 50 -2.56 -4.36 -7.92
CA MET A 50 -4.02 -4.18 -8.04
C MET A 50 -4.66 -4.02 -6.67
N VAL A 51 -5.35 -2.89 -6.46
CA VAL A 51 -6.11 -2.59 -5.25
C VAL A 51 -7.59 -2.69 -5.58
N THR A 52 -8.31 -3.52 -4.84
CA THR A 52 -9.77 -3.70 -4.96
C THR A 52 -10.40 -3.59 -3.59
N GLU A 53 -11.56 -2.92 -3.48
CA GLU A 53 -12.33 -2.96 -2.24
C GLU A 53 -12.66 -4.41 -1.86
N VAL A 54 -12.21 -4.81 -0.67
CA VAL A 54 -12.73 -5.99 0.01
C VAL A 54 -13.86 -5.52 0.92
N LYS A 55 -14.97 -6.28 0.95
CA LYS A 55 -16.06 -5.99 1.89
C LYS A 55 -15.46 -5.78 3.28
N LYS A 56 -15.76 -4.62 3.90
CA LYS A 56 -15.55 -4.49 5.34
C LYS A 56 -16.33 -5.63 5.99
N ASN A 57 -15.68 -6.45 6.80
CA ASN A 57 -16.38 -7.38 7.67
C ASN A 57 -17.27 -6.54 8.60
N ALA A 58 -18.50 -6.25 8.16
CA ALA A 58 -19.54 -5.65 8.99
C ALA A 58 -20.12 -6.68 9.96
N ASP A 59 -19.68 -7.94 9.86
CA ASP A 59 -20.17 -9.07 10.61
C ASP A 59 -18.98 -9.80 11.25
N ALA A 60 -18.41 -9.17 12.28
CA ALA A 60 -17.80 -9.91 13.38
C ALA A 60 -18.76 -9.75 14.57
N GLU A 61 -19.87 -10.49 14.50
CA GLU A 61 -20.73 -10.77 15.65
C GLU A 61 -20.07 -11.82 16.56
#